data_AF-A0A2M9P5V7-F1
#
_entry.id   AF-A0A2M9P5V7-F1
#
_cell.length_a   1.000
_cell.length_b   1.000
_cell.length_c   1.000
_cell.angle_alpha   90.00
_cell.angle_beta   90.00
_cell.angle_gamma   90.00
#
_symmetry.space_group_name_H-M   'P 1'
#
loop_
_entity.id
_entity.type
_entity.pdbx_description
1 polymer ?
#
loop_
_entity_poly.entity_id
_entity_poly.type
_entity_poly.pdbx_seq_one_letter_code
_entity_poly.pdbx_strand_id
1 'polypeptide(L)' 'MDTGKGKSGGDPFVIAQALAHNPRLVIVTQEAGGSADKPKIPYVCDQERLRHIDLLALIEEEDWTF' A
#
# COMPACT_ATOMS: atom_id res chain seq x y z
N MET A 1 -20.10 8.33 -5.12
CA MET A 1 -18.67 8.29 -5.48
C MET A 1 -18.58 7.53 -6.78
N ASP A 2 -18.01 8.15 -7.80
CA ASP A 2 -18.01 7.63 -9.16
C ASP A 2 -17.09 6.40 -9.25
N THR A 3 -17.70 5.22 -9.46
CA THR A 3 -17.06 3.89 -9.52
C THR A 3 -16.71 3.52 -10.97
N GLY A 4 -16.27 4.51 -11.75
CA GLY A 4 -15.94 4.36 -13.17
C GLY A 4 -14.77 3.41 -13.41
N LYS A 5 -15.08 2.15 -13.73
CA LYS A 5 -14.19 1.15 -14.36
C LYS A 5 -12.81 0.95 -13.70
N GLY A 6 -12.78 0.06 -12.71
CA GLY A 6 -11.65 -0.87 -12.59
C GLY A 6 -10.63 -0.64 -11.47
N LYS A 7 -11.01 -0.06 -10.32
CA LYS A 7 -10.15 -0.10 -9.13
C LYS A 7 -10.97 -0.52 -7.91
N SER A 8 -10.69 -1.73 -7.46
CA SER A 8 -11.31 -2.42 -6.35
C SER A 8 -11.08 -1.68 -5.04
N GLY A 9 -12.00 -0.80 -4.65
CA GLY A 9 -12.40 -0.51 -3.25
C GLY A 9 -11.37 -0.06 -2.19
N GLY A 10 -10.06 -0.19 -2.39
CA GLY A 10 -9.04 -0.01 -1.37
C GLY A 10 -7.91 0.95 -1.76
N ASP A 11 -7.52 0.97 -3.04
CA ASP A 11 -6.25 1.60 -3.44
C ASP A 11 -6.12 3.08 -3.04
N PRO A 12 -7.15 3.94 -3.18
CA PRO A 12 -7.03 5.33 -2.72
C PRO A 12 -7.24 5.49 -1.20
N PHE A 13 -8.08 4.66 -0.58
CA PHE A 13 -8.43 4.78 0.83
C PHE A 13 -7.29 4.32 1.74
N VAL A 14 -6.65 3.20 1.38
CA VAL A 14 -5.48 2.66 2.09
C VAL A 14 -4.33 3.67 2.08
N ILE A 15 -4.05 4.28 0.93
CA ILE A 15 -3.00 5.30 0.78
C ILE A 15 -3.35 6.55 1.60
N ALA A 16 -4.59 7.04 1.51
CA ALA A 16 -5.04 8.19 2.29
C ALA A 16 -4.92 7.94 3.81
N GLN A 17 -5.29 6.74 4.28
CA GLN A 17 -5.17 6.36 5.68
C GLN A 17 -3.72 6.37 6.16
N ALA A 18 -2.78 5.82 5.37
CA ALA A 18 -1.36 5.83 5.74
C ALA A 18 -0.76 7.24 5.79
N LEU A 19 -1.17 8.12 4.86
CA LEU A 19 -0.75 9.53 4.84
C LEU A 19 -1.34 10.35 5.99
N ALA A 20 -2.57 10.07 6.40
CA ALA A 20 -3.28 10.83 7.42
C ALA A 20 -2.77 10.57 8.85
N HIS A 21 -2.05 9.46 9.08
CA HIS A 21 -1.48 9.12 10.38
C HIS A 21 -0.10 9.79 10.62
N ASN A 22 0.21 10.05 11.89
CA ASN A 22 1.52 10.52 12.34
C ASN A 22 1.96 9.73 13.60
N PRO A 23 3.00 8.88 13.54
CA PRO A 23 3.83 8.60 12.36
C PRO A 23 3.02 7.95 11.22
N ARG A 24 3.47 8.14 9.98
CA ARG A 24 2.85 7.51 8.80
C ARG A 24 2.84 6.00 8.94
N LEU A 25 1.74 5.35 8.52
CA LEU A 25 1.64 3.89 8.57
C LEU A 25 2.48 3.24 7.48
N VAL A 26 2.88 1.99 7.72
CA VAL A 26 3.50 1.11 6.73
C VAL A 26 2.40 0.37 5.99
N ILE A 27 2.45 0.36 4.66
CA ILE A 27 1.52 -0.42 3.84
C ILE A 27 2.04 -1.84 3.68
N VAL A 28 1.21 -2.83 4.02
CA VAL A 28 1.54 -4.25 3.78
C VAL A 28 0.74 -4.73 2.57
N THR A 29 1.43 -5.17 1.52
CA THR A 29 0.80 -5.61 0.27
C THR A 29 1.55 -6.78 -0.36
N GLN A 30 0.81 -7.64 -1.07
CA GLN A 30 1.37 -8.72 -1.89
C GLN A 30 1.36 -8.38 -3.39
N GLU A 31 1.01 -7.14 -3.73
CA GLU A 31 1.16 -6.64 -5.10
C GLU A 31 2.62 -6.36 -5.44
N ALA A 32 2.97 -6.50 -6.71
CA ALA A 32 4.28 -6.14 -7.24
C ALA A 32 4.18 -5.21 -8.45
N GLY A 33 5.08 -4.22 -8.46
CA GLY A 33 5.26 -3.25 -9.54
C GLY A 33 4.09 -2.27 -9.67
N GLY A 34 3.74 -1.97 -10.93
CA GLY A 34 2.76 -0.95 -11.30
C GLY A 34 3.39 0.10 -12.20
N SER A 35 2.57 0.89 -12.87
CA SER A 35 3.00 1.98 -13.74
C SER A 35 2.04 3.16 -13.66
N ALA A 36 2.40 4.28 -14.28
CA ALA A 36 1.52 5.45 -14.37
C ALA A 36 0.16 5.11 -15.00
N ASP A 37 0.16 4.30 -16.08
CA ASP A 37 -1.06 3.93 -16.81
C ASP A 37 -1.88 2.86 -16.09
N LYS A 38 -1.21 2.01 -15.30
CA LYS A 38 -1.84 0.95 -14.52
C LYS A 38 -1.25 0.92 -13.11
N PRO A 39 -1.63 1.89 -12.25
CA PRO A 39 -1.04 2.01 -10.94
C PRO A 39 -1.52 0.86 -10.06
N LYS A 40 -0.58 0.35 -9.27
CA LYS A 40 -0.78 -0.61 -8.18
C LYS A 40 -0.28 0.02 -6.89
N ILE A 41 -0.56 -0.60 -5.75
CA ILE A 41 -0.15 -0.09 -4.44
C ILE A 41 1.35 0.24 -4.38
N PRO A 42 2.31 -0.64 -4.77
CA PRO A 42 3.74 -0.33 -4.68
C PRO A 42 4.13 0.91 -5.48
N TYR A 43 3.66 1.01 -6.73
CA TYR A 43 3.90 2.19 -7.58
C TYR A 43 3.42 3.48 -6.92
N VAL A 44 2.21 3.49 -6.33
CA VAL A 44 1.67 4.68 -5.67
C VAL A 44 2.43 4.99 -4.38
N CYS A 45 2.75 3.99 -3.56
CA CYS A 45 3.57 4.17 -2.36
C CYS A 45 4.93 4.80 -2.67
N ASP A 46 5.58 4.36 -3.76
CA ASP A 46 6.87 4.91 -4.19
C ASP A 46 6.74 6.39 -4.60
N GLN A 47 5.65 6.78 -5.29
CA GLN A 47 5.40 8.18 -5.64
C GLN A 47 5.14 9.06 -4.40
N GLU A 48 4.38 8.54 -3.42
CA GLU A 48 3.99 9.25 -2.20
C GLU A 48 5.05 9.17 -1.07
N ARG A 49 6.15 8.44 -1.32
CA ARG A 49 7.20 8.14 -0.33
C ARG A 49 6.64 7.50 0.93
N LEU A 50 5.71 6.56 0.75
CA LEU A 50 5.19 5.70 1.80
C LEU A 50 6.00 4.41 1.86
N ARG A 51 6.36 4.00 3.07
CA ARG A 51 6.99 2.70 3.27
C ARG A 51 5.97 1.61 2.98
N HIS A 52 6.35 0.64 2.16
CA HIS A 52 5.57 -0.56 1.92
C HIS A 52 6.47 -1.81 2.01
N ILE A 53 5.90 -2.90 2.51
CA ILE A 53 6.56 -4.21 2.67
C ILE A 53 5.57 -5.32 2.31
N ASP A 54 6.08 -6.53 2.08
CA ASP A 54 5.23 -7.71 1.97
C ASP A 54 4.95 -8.33 3.36
N LEU A 55 4.11 -9.35 3.39
CA LEU A 55 3.72 -10.03 4.63
C LEU A 55 4.89 -10.78 5.27
N LEU A 56 5.81 -11.33 4.48
CA LEU A 56 6.96 -12.07 5.02
C LEU A 56 7.90 -11.09 5.73
N ALA A 57 8.20 -9.96 5.09
CA ALA A 57 8.97 -8.89 5.69
C ALA A 57 8.31 -8.35 6.97
N LEU A 58 6.98 -8.22 7.02
CA LEU A 58 6.29 -7.86 8.27
C LEU A 58 6.52 -8.89 9.37
N ILE A 59 6.36 -10.18 9.07
CA ILE A 59 6.57 -11.27 10.03
C ILE A 59 7.99 -11.26 10.57
N GLU A 60 8.98 -11.04 9.70
CA GLU A 60 10.40 -10.95 10.07
C GLU A 60 10.71 -9.71 10.92
N GLU A 61 10.14 -8.53 10.57
CA GLU A 61 10.34 -7.29 11.32
C GLU A 61 9.72 -7.30 12.71
N GLU A 62 8.58 -7.96 12.85
CA GLU A 62 7.83 -8.03 14.10
C GLU A 62 8.20 -9.26 14.96
N ASP A 63 9.16 -10.08 14.52
CA ASP A 63 9.69 -11.26 15.23
C ASP A 63 8.58 -12.22 15.72
N TRP A 64 7.63 -12.54 14.83
CA TRP A 64 6.49 -13.40 15.22
C TRP A 64 6.94 -14.83 15.53
N THR A 65 6.53 -15.34 16.68
CA THR A 65 6.69 -16.74 17.08
C THR A 65 5.36 -17.49 16.97
N PHE A 66 5.37 -18.71 16.43
CA PHE A 66 4.18 -19.55 16.22
C PHE A 66 4.18 -20.80 17.09
#